data_AF-A0A1G1P5G2-F1
#
_entry.id   AF-A0A1G1P5G2-F1
#
_cell.length_a   1.000
_cell.length_b   1.000
_cell.length_c   1.000
_cell.angle_alpha   90.00
_cell.angle_beta   90.00
_cell.angle_gamma   90.00
#
_symmetry.space_group_name_H-M   'P 1'
#
loop_
_entity.id
_entity.type
_entity.pdbx_description
1 polymer ?
#
loop_
_entity_poly.entity_id
_entity_poly.type
_entity_poly.pdbx_seq_one_letter_code
_entity_poly.pdbx_strand_id
1 'polypeptide(L)'
;MLAKETFWIRTGIISILLGAFVFSGARWGYANSLPQGKISQEPLTSPQCNSFTFDATASRTPKDKHVSFSWDFGDGKTSREAVVEHTFEKAGDYTVTLSVKDDSGLACAQASHTKRVRASLPPHAAFDAPEKTCVREEILLDAAPSFDDHSTDLAYSWDFGDGSKEYKKKKISKAYPKGGSYKISLTVDDNSGSVCSSATAQKIIHVNEPPVAEAGEEVMLQCVHEGEDLTVTLDASKSVDANNDALTYQWDFGDGEKGSGVQVTHAYAQIGNYDVKLVVSDNTPLGCGTGVDFVTVRLNKAPKADAGEDMTACVNDEVVLDGTQSYTDRKGTLDGRWFFGDGQSSEGLKVTHRYRKAGTYQAGLVVENRLNAMCPPSRDARTVTVNSAPEVAIRSLDRVCAGDSVQLSASAIDDEGDSLEYYWNFGDGSMSKDGPQLTHTYAQGGRYRVSVVVDDGAGTACSTATAMKYVNVNTPPVADAGANLSCCVGVEADFNAESSADPDGDTLAYSWDFGDGTKAAGIKAKHIYLQPGAFDVLLTVEDGAGTSCSTSTAGFTAMVHDKPEAVIKIK
;
A
#
# COMPACT_ATOMS: atom_id res chain seq x y z
N MET A 1 39.68 -0.32 49.66
CA MET A 1 40.95 -1.04 49.47
C MET A 1 42.02 0.03 49.30
N LEU A 2 43.10 0.11 50.09
CA LEU A 2 44.26 -0.82 50.10
C LEU A 2 44.82 -1.00 48.67
N ALA A 3 46.08 -0.71 48.35
CA ALA A 3 47.22 -0.27 49.18
C ALA A 3 48.28 0.44 48.28
N LYS A 4 49.29 1.16 48.82
CA LYS A 4 50.74 0.80 48.81
C LYS A 4 51.40 0.66 47.40
N GLU A 5 52.66 1.03 47.15
CA GLU A 5 53.77 1.41 48.04
C GLU A 5 54.92 2.16 47.31
N THR A 6 55.65 3.00 48.08
CA THR A 6 57.11 3.31 48.10
C THR A 6 58.01 3.52 46.84
N PHE A 7 59.25 4.06 46.90
CA PHE A 7 60.01 5.10 47.69
C PHE A 7 61.52 4.97 47.30
N TRP A 8 62.37 5.95 47.66
CA TRP A 8 63.86 5.95 47.74
C TRP A 8 64.70 6.26 46.47
N ILE A 9 65.90 6.92 46.55
CA ILE A 9 66.41 8.00 47.44
C ILE A 9 67.80 8.56 46.96
N ARG A 10 68.13 9.84 47.31
CA ARG A 10 69.50 10.47 47.53
C ARG A 10 70.60 10.40 46.42
N THR A 11 71.75 11.10 46.44
CA THR A 11 72.34 12.26 47.21
C THR A 11 73.57 12.84 46.47
N GLY A 12 73.88 14.13 46.71
CA GLY A 12 75.26 14.68 46.75
C GLY A 12 75.88 15.14 45.42
N ILE A 13 76.97 15.94 45.40
CA ILE A 13 77.80 16.48 46.50
C ILE A 13 78.68 17.65 45.97
N ILE A 14 78.84 18.75 46.74
CA ILE A 14 80.10 19.53 47.01
C ILE A 14 81.00 19.88 45.78
N SER A 15 81.15 21.14 45.32
CA SER A 15 81.96 22.28 45.89
C SER A 15 83.16 22.65 44.95
N ILE A 16 84.02 23.69 45.07
CA ILE A 16 84.22 24.91 45.92
C ILE A 16 85.20 25.87 45.16
N LEU A 17 85.09 27.21 45.27
CA LEU A 17 86.21 28.15 45.62
C LEU A 17 85.83 29.65 45.58
N LEU A 18 86.13 30.37 46.67
CA LEU A 18 86.26 31.83 46.73
C LEU A 18 87.73 32.23 46.52
N GLY A 19 87.95 33.45 46.03
CA GLY A 19 89.26 34.12 46.14
C GLY A 19 89.10 35.64 46.22
N ALA A 20 89.41 36.22 47.37
CA ALA A 20 89.42 37.67 47.59
C ALA A 20 90.72 38.06 48.32
N PHE A 21 91.37 39.15 47.87
CA PHE A 21 92.50 39.80 48.55
C PHE A 21 92.43 41.32 48.35
N VAL A 22 93.05 42.07 49.27
CA VAL A 22 92.75 43.48 49.55
C VAL A 22 94.04 44.29 49.85
N PHE A 23 94.08 45.56 49.41
CA PHE A 23 95.07 46.64 49.68
C PHE A 23 96.55 46.40 49.30
N SER A 24 97.24 47.31 48.60
CA SER A 24 97.64 48.65 49.10
C SER A 24 98.55 49.38 48.07
N GLY A 25 98.89 50.66 48.33
CA GLY A 25 100.17 51.26 47.92
C GLY A 25 100.21 52.04 46.60
N ALA A 26 100.64 53.30 46.65
CA ALA A 26 100.78 54.19 45.49
C ALA A 26 102.25 54.56 45.20
N ARG A 27 102.64 54.73 43.92
CA ARG A 27 103.17 56.00 43.36
C ARG A 27 103.54 55.91 41.88
N TRP A 28 103.86 57.07 41.30
CA TRP A 28 103.96 57.38 39.87
C TRP A 28 105.27 56.95 39.20
N GLY A 29 105.20 56.70 37.89
CA GLY A 29 106.34 56.62 36.97
C GLY A 29 105.89 56.49 35.52
N TYR A 30 106.16 57.47 34.67
CA TYR A 30 105.78 57.48 33.25
C TYR A 30 106.73 56.62 32.38
N ALA A 31 106.20 55.80 31.47
CA ALA A 31 106.60 55.78 30.04
C ALA A 31 105.78 54.76 29.22
N ASN A 32 105.50 55.13 27.96
CA ASN A 32 104.74 54.38 26.96
C ASN A 32 105.07 52.88 26.81
N SER A 33 104.04 52.05 26.87
CA SER A 33 103.70 51.16 25.75
C SER A 33 102.21 50.79 25.80
N LEU A 34 101.52 50.83 24.65
CA LEU A 34 100.16 50.31 24.51
C LEU A 34 100.25 48.80 24.29
N PRO A 35 99.69 47.95 25.16
CA PRO A 35 99.31 46.61 24.75
C PRO A 35 98.09 46.76 23.84
N GLN A 36 98.22 46.43 22.54
CA GLN A 36 97.04 46.18 21.70
C GLN A 36 96.38 44.86 22.13
N GLY A 37 95.71 44.90 23.28
CA GLY A 37 94.75 43.88 23.68
C GLY A 37 93.55 43.96 22.74
N LYS A 38 93.52 43.11 21.71
CA LYS A 38 92.41 42.99 20.75
C LYS A 38 91.20 42.32 21.43
N ILE A 39 90.60 43.02 22.40
CA ILE A 39 89.33 42.62 22.99
C ILE A 39 88.23 42.91 21.96
N SER A 40 87.81 41.87 21.27
CA SER A 40 86.58 41.88 20.47
C SER A 40 85.39 41.92 21.43
N GLN A 41 84.99 43.12 21.89
CA GLN A 41 83.67 43.29 22.48
C GLN A 41 82.63 43.00 21.39
N GLU A 42 81.73 42.08 21.66
CA GLU A 42 80.57 41.82 20.79
C GLU A 42 79.70 43.09 20.69
N PRO A 43 79.04 43.33 19.54
CA PRO A 43 78.13 44.47 19.41
C PRO A 43 77.00 44.41 20.43
N LEU A 44 76.61 45.57 20.97
CA LEU A 44 75.44 45.65 21.85
C LEU A 44 74.17 45.42 21.03
N THR A 45 73.27 44.58 21.55
CA THR A 45 71.94 44.34 20.98
C THR A 45 70.88 45.18 21.71
N SER A 46 69.78 45.50 21.03
CA SER A 46 68.70 46.30 21.60
C SER A 46 67.59 45.43 22.21
N PRO A 47 67.04 45.80 23.39
CA PRO A 47 65.82 45.20 23.93
C PRO A 47 64.52 45.71 23.26
N GLN A 48 64.59 46.63 22.30
CA GLN A 48 63.45 47.30 21.67
C GLN A 48 63.46 47.25 20.12
N CYS A 49 63.98 46.17 19.50
CA CYS A 49 63.99 45.99 18.03
C CYS A 49 64.61 47.17 17.25
N ASN A 50 65.93 47.15 17.06
CA ASN A 50 66.71 48.14 16.28
C ASN A 50 66.69 49.59 16.77
N SER A 51 65.85 49.96 17.72
CA SER A 51 65.91 51.24 18.43
C SER A 51 66.93 51.16 19.56
N PHE A 52 67.87 52.10 19.60
CA PHE A 52 68.88 52.20 20.65
C PHE A 52 68.84 53.60 21.28
N THR A 53 68.79 53.66 22.60
CA THR A 53 68.97 54.92 23.35
C THR A 53 70.46 55.12 23.66
N PHE A 54 71.04 56.19 23.12
CA PHE A 54 72.43 56.59 23.36
C PHE A 54 72.46 57.82 24.28
N ASP A 55 73.22 57.76 25.37
CA ASP A 55 73.32 58.83 26.38
C ASP A 55 74.78 59.29 26.54
N ALA A 56 75.03 60.58 26.29
CA ALA A 56 76.31 61.25 26.44
C ALA A 56 76.40 62.16 27.68
N THR A 57 75.34 62.29 28.49
CA THR A 57 75.24 63.23 29.63
C THR A 57 76.31 63.02 30.71
N ALA A 58 76.92 61.83 30.77
CA ALA A 58 78.04 61.52 31.65
C ALA A 58 79.39 62.14 31.21
N SER A 59 79.48 62.70 30.00
CA SER A 59 80.69 63.32 29.46
C SER A 59 81.04 64.61 30.20
N ARG A 60 82.30 64.76 30.63
CA ARG A 60 82.78 65.92 31.40
C ARG A 60 84.21 66.28 31.00
N THR A 61 84.56 67.57 31.05
CA THR A 61 85.97 67.98 31.05
C THR A 61 86.47 68.20 32.49
N PRO A 62 87.79 68.19 32.75
CA PRO A 62 88.32 68.45 34.09
C PRO A 62 88.18 69.90 34.59
N LYS A 63 87.84 70.89 33.73
CA LYS A 63 87.83 72.32 34.10
C LYS A 63 86.74 73.21 33.48
N ASP A 64 86.17 72.87 32.33
CA ASP A 64 85.12 73.66 31.65
C ASP A 64 83.75 72.97 31.65
N LYS A 65 82.70 73.79 31.73
CA LYS A 65 81.31 73.34 31.98
C LYS A 65 80.46 73.11 30.74
N HIS A 66 80.92 73.47 29.54
CA HIS A 66 80.14 73.31 28.32
C HIS A 66 80.83 72.34 27.35
N VAL A 67 80.13 71.27 26.98
CA VAL A 67 80.58 70.28 26.01
C VAL A 67 79.53 70.15 24.93
N SER A 68 79.95 70.22 23.68
CA SER A 68 79.09 69.97 22.52
C SER A 68 79.20 68.51 22.07
N PHE A 69 78.07 67.90 21.73
CA PHE A 69 77.97 66.52 21.28
C PHE A 69 77.80 66.46 19.75
N SER A 70 78.41 65.46 19.13
CA SER A 70 78.16 65.09 17.74
C SER A 70 78.19 63.57 17.61
N TRP A 71 77.01 62.99 17.36
CA TRP A 71 76.83 61.57 17.07
C TRP A 71 76.89 61.33 15.57
N ASP A 72 77.59 60.27 15.17
CA ASP A 72 77.47 59.60 13.88
C ASP A 72 77.07 58.15 14.16
N PHE A 73 75.91 57.71 13.65
CA PHE A 73 75.41 56.36 13.91
C PHE A 73 75.96 55.31 12.95
N GLY A 74 76.72 55.71 11.92
CA GLY A 74 77.30 54.80 10.92
C GLY A 74 76.32 54.32 9.84
N ASP A 75 75.06 54.76 9.88
CA ASP A 75 74.04 54.55 8.85
C ASP A 75 73.84 55.77 7.93
N GLY A 76 74.64 56.82 8.13
CA GLY A 76 74.55 58.12 7.44
C GLY A 76 73.72 59.17 8.18
N LYS A 77 73.09 58.84 9.31
CA LYS A 77 72.39 59.80 10.18
C LYS A 77 73.30 60.28 11.31
N THR A 78 73.03 61.51 11.79
CA THR A 78 73.80 62.18 12.84
C THR A 78 72.88 62.91 13.81
N SER A 79 73.35 63.18 15.04
CA SER A 79 72.62 63.99 16.02
C SER A 79 73.59 64.86 16.84
N ARG A 80 73.06 65.88 17.53
CA ARG A 80 73.80 66.76 18.46
C ARG A 80 73.21 66.80 19.87
N GLU A 81 72.18 65.99 20.13
CA GLU A 81 71.50 65.95 21.41
C GLU A 81 72.28 65.11 22.43
N ALA A 82 72.09 65.39 23.72
CA ALA A 82 72.81 64.71 24.80
C ALA A 82 72.30 63.27 25.04
N VAL A 83 71.03 63.01 24.74
CA VAL A 83 70.41 61.67 24.72
C VAL A 83 69.68 61.55 23.40
N VAL A 84 69.83 60.42 22.69
CA VAL A 84 69.23 60.18 21.38
C VAL A 84 68.64 58.79 21.33
N GLU A 85 67.37 58.66 20.95
CA GLU A 85 66.80 57.40 20.47
C GLU A 85 67.02 57.30 18.96
N HIS A 86 67.66 56.23 18.52
CA HIS A 86 67.99 56.02 17.11
C HIS A 86 67.59 54.62 16.65
N THR A 87 66.74 54.56 15.62
CA THR A 87 66.30 53.30 15.00
C THR A 87 67.01 53.07 13.68
N PHE A 88 67.70 51.94 13.57
CA PHE A 88 68.34 51.51 12.33
C PHE A 88 67.30 50.89 11.38
N GLU A 89 67.15 51.48 10.19
CA GLU A 89 66.20 51.03 9.14
C GLU A 89 66.65 49.77 8.39
N LYS A 90 67.93 49.40 8.51
CA LYS A 90 68.52 48.20 7.93
C LYS A 90 69.20 47.42 9.04
N ALA A 91 69.23 46.10 8.90
CA ALA A 91 70.03 45.25 9.78
C ALA A 91 71.52 45.33 9.41
N GLY A 92 72.37 45.07 10.40
CA GLY A 92 73.83 45.19 10.27
C GLY A 92 74.54 45.58 11.57
N ASP A 93 75.87 45.48 11.54
CA ASP A 93 76.75 45.93 12.62
C ASP A 93 77.18 47.38 12.39
N TYR A 94 76.63 48.30 13.16
CA TYR A 94 76.89 49.73 13.09
C TYR A 94 77.94 50.17 14.11
N THR A 95 78.84 51.07 13.72
CA THR A 95 79.83 51.68 14.63
C THR A 95 79.39 53.10 14.95
N VAL A 96 78.71 53.26 16.07
CA VAL A 96 78.24 54.55 16.57
C VAL A 96 79.41 55.29 17.21
N THR A 97 79.64 56.52 16.74
CA THR A 97 80.73 57.39 17.17
C THR A 97 80.17 58.62 17.87
N LEU A 98 80.51 58.79 19.15
CA LEU A 98 80.34 60.06 19.85
C LEU A 98 81.63 60.87 19.69
N SER A 99 81.53 62.08 19.18
CA SER A 99 82.56 63.11 19.29
C SER A 99 82.11 64.19 20.27
N VAL A 100 82.94 64.47 21.28
CA VAL A 100 82.76 65.56 22.23
C VAL A 100 83.79 66.65 21.97
N LYS A 101 83.33 67.91 21.97
CA LYS A 101 84.18 69.08 21.79
C LYS A 101 83.90 70.13 22.86
N ASP A 102 84.95 70.61 23.52
CA ASP A 102 84.89 71.77 24.43
C ASP A 102 85.13 73.12 23.69
N ASP A 103 84.89 74.22 24.38
CA ASP A 103 84.98 75.59 23.86
C ASP A 103 86.37 76.23 23.96
N SER A 104 87.41 75.51 24.42
CA SER A 104 88.76 76.06 24.63
C SER A 104 89.52 76.42 23.35
N GLY A 105 89.08 75.92 22.20
CA GLY A 105 89.66 76.24 20.88
C GLY A 105 91.03 75.60 20.58
N LEU A 106 91.57 74.78 21.48
CA LEU A 106 92.86 74.10 21.31
C LEU A 106 92.76 72.86 20.42
N ALA A 107 93.88 72.44 19.81
CA ALA A 107 93.92 71.22 18.98
C ALA A 107 93.65 69.91 19.77
N CYS A 108 93.69 69.95 21.09
CA CYS A 108 93.35 68.84 21.99
C CYS A 108 91.93 68.94 22.60
N ALA A 109 91.12 69.92 22.19
CA ALA A 109 89.75 70.18 22.68
C ALA A 109 88.69 69.14 22.24
N GLN A 110 89.12 67.99 21.74
CA GLN A 110 88.25 66.98 21.14
C GLN A 110 88.63 65.58 21.63
N ALA A 111 87.61 64.79 21.97
CA ALA A 111 87.74 63.36 22.20
C ALA A 111 86.60 62.63 21.47
N SER A 112 86.86 61.41 21.03
CA SER A 112 85.83 60.53 20.47
C SER A 112 85.81 59.18 21.17
N HIS A 113 84.63 58.57 21.20
CA HIS A 113 84.43 57.21 21.68
C HIS A 113 83.51 56.47 20.71
N THR A 114 83.77 55.18 20.50
CA THR A 114 82.99 54.35 19.59
C THR A 114 82.38 53.15 20.30
N LYS A 115 81.15 52.81 19.92
CA LYS A 115 80.47 51.58 20.33
C LYS A 115 79.90 50.88 19.11
N ARG A 116 79.98 49.56 19.10
CA ARG A 116 79.33 48.74 18.07
C ARG A 116 77.96 48.33 18.57
N VAL A 117 76.96 48.45 17.71
CA VAL A 117 75.61 47.96 17.94
C VAL A 117 75.19 47.08 16.77
N ARG A 118 74.37 46.06 17.03
CA ARG A 118 73.82 45.17 16.01
C ARG A 118 72.32 45.41 15.87
N ALA A 119 71.92 45.84 14.68
CA ALA A 119 70.52 45.88 14.29
C ALA A 119 70.13 44.55 13.61
N SER A 120 69.03 43.96 14.06
CA SER A 120 68.36 42.77 13.52
C SER A 120 66.92 43.16 13.15
N LEU A 121 66.55 43.12 11.88
CA LEU A 121 65.15 43.28 11.46
C LEU A 121 64.39 41.97 11.72
N PRO A 122 63.07 42.01 11.95
CA PRO A 122 62.28 40.80 12.01
C PRO A 122 62.11 40.18 10.61
N PRO A 123 61.94 38.84 10.52
CA PRO A 123 61.70 38.17 9.25
C PRO A 123 60.41 38.64 8.57
N HIS A 124 60.32 38.52 7.25
CA HIS A 124 59.05 38.66 6.54
C HIS A 124 58.26 37.35 6.62
N ALA A 125 57.18 37.35 7.41
CA ALA A 125 56.20 36.27 7.44
C ALA A 125 55.15 36.45 6.34
N ALA A 126 55.01 35.45 5.46
CA ALA A 126 53.98 35.36 4.43
C ALA A 126 53.76 33.91 3.97
N PHE A 127 52.52 33.54 3.64
CA PHE A 127 52.19 32.20 3.15
C PHE A 127 51.04 32.19 2.16
N ASP A 128 51.00 31.16 1.32
CA ASP A 128 49.91 30.87 0.40
C ASP A 128 48.91 29.88 1.02
N ALA A 129 47.63 30.14 0.76
CA ALA A 129 46.47 29.39 1.23
C ALA A 129 45.26 29.73 0.33
N PRO A 130 44.35 28.78 0.07
CA PRO A 130 43.10 29.08 -0.63
C PRO A 130 42.15 29.89 0.28
N GLU A 131 41.28 30.72 -0.32
CA GLU A 131 40.26 31.49 0.41
C GLU A 131 39.08 30.63 0.86
N LYS A 132 38.75 29.58 0.08
CA LYS A 132 37.64 28.65 0.32
C LYS A 132 38.04 27.21 0.03
N THR A 133 37.44 26.26 0.75
CA THR A 133 37.66 24.81 0.59
C THR A 133 36.47 24.03 1.17
N CYS A 134 36.34 22.75 0.83
CA CYS A 134 35.34 21.86 1.40
C CYS A 134 35.78 21.26 2.73
N VAL A 135 34.83 20.85 3.59
CA VAL A 135 35.14 20.00 4.75
C VAL A 135 35.89 18.73 4.33
N ARG A 136 36.89 18.36 5.13
CA ARG A 136 37.79 17.21 4.92
C ARG A 136 38.64 17.23 3.65
N GLU A 137 38.59 18.29 2.85
CA GLU A 137 39.52 18.52 1.75
C GLU A 137 40.92 18.88 2.29
N GLU A 138 41.98 18.33 1.69
CA GLU A 138 43.35 18.67 2.06
C GLU A 138 43.82 19.94 1.33
N ILE A 139 43.89 21.06 2.04
CA ILE A 139 44.53 22.28 1.55
C ILE A 139 46.04 22.21 1.78
N LEU A 140 46.81 22.74 0.82
CA LEU A 140 48.24 22.99 1.00
C LEU A 140 48.46 24.41 1.52
N LEU A 141 49.22 24.52 2.61
CA LEU A 141 49.69 25.78 3.16
C LEU A 141 51.20 25.88 2.96
N ASP A 142 51.66 26.96 2.33
CA ASP A 142 53.06 27.10 1.88
C ASP A 142 53.67 28.43 2.34
N ALA A 143 54.65 28.36 3.24
CA ALA A 143 55.43 29.52 3.70
C ALA A 143 56.61 29.86 2.76
N ALA A 144 56.60 29.40 1.50
CA ALA A 144 57.56 29.81 0.47
C ALA A 144 57.75 31.34 0.35
N PRO A 145 56.70 32.19 0.45
CA PRO A 145 56.87 33.65 0.42
C PRO A 145 57.57 34.25 1.66
N SER A 146 57.80 33.47 2.73
CA SER A 146 58.51 33.95 3.92
C SER A 146 60.03 33.92 3.75
N PHE A 147 60.70 35.02 4.12
CA PHE A 147 62.15 35.20 4.01
C PHE A 147 62.70 36.07 5.16
N ASP A 148 64.02 36.01 5.36
CA ASP A 148 64.77 37.01 6.11
C ASP A 148 66.03 37.38 5.31
N ASP A 149 66.49 38.62 5.44
CA ASP A 149 67.64 39.13 4.67
C ASP A 149 69.00 38.65 5.23
N HIS A 150 69.04 38.11 6.46
CA HIS A 150 70.26 37.81 7.22
C HIS A 150 70.32 36.35 7.72
N SER A 151 69.17 35.69 7.91
CA SER A 151 69.06 34.29 8.31
C SER A 151 68.43 33.43 7.21
N THR A 152 69.07 32.30 6.90
CA THR A 152 68.47 31.24 6.08
C THR A 152 67.88 30.10 6.91
N ASP A 153 68.08 30.12 8.23
CA ASP A 153 67.57 29.11 9.17
C ASP A 153 66.28 29.64 9.83
N LEU A 154 65.17 29.49 9.11
CA LEU A 154 63.86 29.97 9.56
C LEU A 154 63.04 28.85 10.21
N ALA A 155 62.59 29.08 11.44
CA ALA A 155 61.63 28.23 12.11
C ALA A 155 60.19 28.68 11.81
N TYR A 156 59.31 27.73 11.50
CA TYR A 156 57.91 27.97 11.16
C TYR A 156 56.99 27.43 12.27
N SER A 157 55.99 28.21 12.68
CA SER A 157 54.98 27.82 13.67
C SER A 157 53.58 28.18 13.18
N TRP A 158 52.74 27.17 12.98
CA TRP A 158 51.38 27.30 12.48
C TRP A 158 50.36 27.15 13.62
N ASP A 159 49.35 28.02 13.61
CA ASP A 159 48.11 27.88 14.37
C ASP A 159 46.95 27.88 13.36
N PHE A 160 46.18 26.81 13.30
CA PHE A 160 45.16 26.63 12.26
C PHE A 160 43.81 27.25 12.61
N GLY A 161 43.68 27.87 13.79
CA GLY A 161 42.43 28.48 14.25
C GLY A 161 41.35 27.50 14.73
N ASP A 162 41.58 26.19 14.63
CA ASP A 162 40.72 25.12 15.15
C ASP A 162 41.23 24.54 16.49
N GLY A 163 42.26 25.15 17.07
CA GLY A 163 42.96 24.69 18.27
C GLY A 163 44.15 23.77 18.00
N SER A 164 44.34 23.27 16.78
CA SER A 164 45.54 22.51 16.39
C SER A 164 46.68 23.43 15.95
N LYS A 165 47.92 22.98 16.22
CA LYS A 165 49.17 23.71 15.91
C LYS A 165 50.24 22.76 15.39
N GLU A 166 51.11 23.26 14.52
CA GLU A 166 52.18 22.49 13.89
C GLU A 166 53.47 23.32 13.82
N TYR A 167 54.63 22.66 13.92
CA TYR A 167 55.91 23.33 14.10
C TYR A 167 56.97 22.80 13.13
N LYS A 168 57.92 23.67 12.77
CA LYS A 168 59.12 23.40 11.95
C LYS A 168 58.88 22.98 10.49
N LYS A 169 57.65 23.05 9.99
CA LYS A 169 57.29 22.70 8.60
C LYS A 169 57.05 23.95 7.77
N LYS A 170 57.84 24.14 6.71
CA LYS A 170 57.65 25.24 5.72
C LYS A 170 56.42 25.04 4.83
N LYS A 171 56.07 23.78 4.53
CA LYS A 171 54.86 23.38 3.80
C LYS A 171 54.08 22.37 4.62
N ILE A 172 52.75 22.46 4.65
CA ILE A 172 51.91 21.50 5.37
C ILE A 172 50.53 21.34 4.72
N SER A 173 50.04 20.10 4.68
CA SER A 173 48.64 19.80 4.34
C SER A 173 47.76 19.90 5.58
N LYS A 174 46.58 20.51 5.45
CA LYS A 174 45.58 20.63 6.52
C LYS A 174 44.21 20.26 5.95
N ALA A 175 43.40 19.57 6.75
CA ALA A 175 41.98 19.36 6.47
C ALA A 175 41.16 19.77 7.70
N TYR A 176 39.98 20.36 7.47
CA TYR A 176 39.08 20.81 8.53
C TYR A 176 37.85 19.89 8.60
N PRO A 177 37.54 19.29 9.76
CA PRO A 177 36.47 18.28 9.86
C PRO A 177 35.05 18.85 9.94
N LYS A 178 34.90 20.18 10.00
CA LYS A 178 33.65 20.94 10.13
C LYS A 178 33.72 22.23 9.32
N GLY A 179 32.57 22.76 8.92
CA GLY A 179 32.43 24.05 8.28
C GLY A 179 32.73 25.21 9.24
N GLY A 180 33.05 26.37 8.67
CA GLY A 180 33.28 27.59 9.42
C GLY A 180 34.41 28.45 8.87
N SER A 181 34.69 29.57 9.54
CA SER A 181 35.77 30.49 9.17
C SER A 181 36.95 30.30 10.13
N TYR A 182 38.10 29.86 9.60
CA TYR A 182 39.30 29.56 10.39
C TYR A 182 40.39 30.59 10.13
N LYS A 183 40.89 31.23 11.19
CA LYS A 183 41.99 32.20 11.11
C LYS A 183 43.33 31.50 11.28
N ILE A 184 43.96 31.16 10.17
CA ILE A 184 45.31 30.57 10.14
C ILE A 184 46.32 31.67 10.48
N SER A 185 47.21 31.39 11.43
CA SER A 185 48.35 32.23 11.78
C SER A 185 49.65 31.47 11.52
N LEU A 186 50.57 32.10 10.79
CA LEU A 186 51.95 31.63 10.62
C LEU A 186 52.87 32.59 11.36
N THR A 187 53.58 32.11 12.37
CA THR A 187 54.73 32.79 12.96
C THR A 187 56.01 32.22 12.35
N VAL A 188 56.89 33.11 11.88
CA VAL A 188 58.23 32.80 11.36
C VAL A 188 59.25 33.39 12.31
N ASP A 189 60.26 32.61 12.70
CA ASP A 189 61.35 33.03 13.59
C ASP A 189 62.71 32.80 12.91
N ASP A 190 63.61 33.76 13.01
CA ASP A 190 64.95 33.77 12.40
C ASP A 190 66.01 32.98 13.20
N ASN A 191 65.62 32.44 14.35
CA ASN A 191 66.41 31.76 15.37
C ASN A 191 67.55 32.59 15.99
N SER A 192 67.54 33.93 15.83
CA SER A 192 68.56 34.82 16.42
C SER A 192 68.48 34.95 17.94
N GLY A 193 67.35 34.59 18.54
CA GLY A 193 67.07 34.80 19.97
C GLY A 193 66.90 36.28 20.36
N SER A 194 66.82 37.18 19.38
CA SER A 194 66.52 38.60 19.59
C SER A 194 65.06 38.83 19.99
N VAL A 195 64.76 39.99 20.60
CA VAL A 195 63.37 40.43 20.88
C VAL A 195 62.55 40.59 19.59
N CYS A 196 63.23 40.75 18.45
CA CYS A 196 62.66 40.84 17.11
C CYS A 196 62.90 39.60 16.24
N SER A 197 63.21 38.44 16.82
CA SER A 197 63.49 37.22 16.05
C SER A 197 62.31 36.76 15.18
N SER A 198 61.07 37.18 15.47
CA SER A 198 59.88 36.67 14.79
C SER A 198 58.89 37.71 14.28
N ALA A 199 58.15 37.30 13.25
CA ALA A 199 56.99 38.00 12.69
C ALA A 199 55.83 37.03 12.49
N THR A 200 54.61 37.54 12.35
CA THR A 200 53.40 36.71 12.15
C THR A 200 52.53 37.24 11.01
N ALA A 201 52.13 36.33 10.12
CA ALA A 201 51.12 36.55 9.08
C ALA A 201 49.81 35.84 9.45
N GLN A 202 48.67 36.38 9.00
CA GLN A 202 47.36 35.76 9.18
C GLN A 202 46.57 35.75 7.87
N LYS A 203 45.83 34.67 7.61
CA LYS A 203 44.80 34.57 6.56
C LYS A 203 43.56 33.89 7.15
N ILE A 204 42.38 34.24 6.65
CA ILE A 204 41.14 33.53 6.98
C ILE A 204 40.82 32.61 5.81
N ILE A 205 40.47 31.36 6.10
CA ILE A 205 39.88 30.42 5.14
C ILE A 205 38.43 30.13 5.54
N HIS A 206 37.54 30.08 4.55
CA HIS A 206 36.16 29.66 4.73
C HIS A 206 35.98 28.20 4.29
N VAL A 207 35.65 27.33 5.23
CA VAL A 207 35.40 25.91 5.00
C VAL A 207 33.90 25.70 4.86
N ASN A 208 33.49 25.10 3.75
CA ASN A 208 32.10 24.81 3.41
C ASN A 208 31.75 23.39 3.83
N GLU A 209 30.71 23.23 4.64
CA GLU A 209 30.10 21.94 4.97
C GLU A 209 28.83 21.79 4.11
N PRO A 210 28.61 20.66 3.41
CA PRO A 210 27.42 20.49 2.58
C PRO A 210 26.14 20.60 3.42
N PRO A 211 25.06 21.16 2.87
CA PRO A 211 23.79 21.20 3.58
C PRO A 211 23.20 19.80 3.76
N VAL A 212 22.48 19.60 4.87
CA VAL A 212 21.71 18.39 5.14
C VAL A 212 20.33 18.58 4.52
N ALA A 213 20.07 17.84 3.44
CA ALA A 213 18.74 17.73 2.86
C ALA A 213 17.86 16.81 3.73
N GLU A 214 16.59 17.18 3.86
CA GLU A 214 15.57 16.40 4.58
C GLU A 214 14.27 16.56 3.77
N ALA A 215 13.84 15.48 3.11
CA ALA A 215 12.72 15.46 2.17
C ALA A 215 11.35 15.26 2.85
N GLY A 216 11.35 14.93 4.14
CA GLY A 216 10.16 14.66 4.94
C GLY A 216 9.81 13.18 5.03
N GLU A 217 8.69 12.87 5.69
CA GLU A 217 8.23 11.51 5.93
C GLU A 217 7.67 10.85 4.66
N GLU A 218 7.75 9.50 4.55
CA GLU A 218 7.15 8.76 3.43
C GLU A 218 5.66 9.07 3.25
N VAL A 219 5.26 9.47 2.04
CA VAL A 219 3.86 9.77 1.73
C VAL A 219 3.13 8.50 1.35
N MET A 220 2.48 7.92 2.35
CA MET A 220 1.67 6.71 2.24
C MET A 220 0.20 7.09 2.22
N LEU A 221 -0.32 7.47 1.05
CA LEU A 221 -1.74 7.82 0.91
C LEU A 221 -2.61 6.59 1.15
N GLN A 222 -3.52 6.68 2.13
CA GLN A 222 -4.52 5.65 2.37
C GLN A 222 -5.56 5.70 1.24
N CYS A 223 -5.34 4.85 0.24
CA CYS A 223 -6.32 4.34 -0.72
C CYS A 223 -7.25 5.37 -1.34
N VAL A 224 -6.75 5.94 -2.44
CA VAL A 224 -7.43 6.98 -3.21
C VAL A 224 -8.71 6.43 -3.81
N HIS A 225 -9.82 7.14 -3.59
CA HIS A 225 -11.12 6.83 -4.16
C HIS A 225 -11.24 7.30 -5.62
N GLU A 226 -12.26 6.80 -6.33
CA GLU A 226 -12.49 7.15 -7.72
C GLU A 226 -12.94 8.61 -7.85
N GLY A 227 -12.10 9.45 -8.45
CA GLY A 227 -12.34 10.89 -8.63
C GLY A 227 -11.62 11.81 -7.63
N GLU A 228 -10.81 11.27 -6.72
CA GLU A 228 -9.90 12.07 -5.89
C GLU A 228 -8.61 12.43 -6.65
N ASP A 229 -8.14 13.66 -6.50
CA ASP A 229 -6.90 14.14 -7.11
C ASP A 229 -5.67 13.50 -6.43
N LEU A 230 -4.74 12.98 -7.23
CA LEU A 230 -3.48 12.34 -6.80
C LEU A 230 -2.42 13.38 -6.38
N THR A 231 -2.82 14.33 -5.54
CA THR A 231 -2.01 15.49 -5.16
C THR A 231 -1.27 15.24 -3.85
N VAL A 232 0.05 15.44 -3.87
CA VAL A 232 0.95 15.26 -2.75
C VAL A 232 1.71 16.56 -2.48
N THR A 233 1.77 16.94 -1.21
CA THR A 233 2.61 18.06 -0.74
C THR A 233 3.83 17.53 -0.01
N LEU A 234 5.01 17.98 -0.40
CA LEU A 234 6.31 17.65 0.19
C LEU A 234 6.91 18.90 0.82
N ASP A 235 7.62 18.74 1.94
CA ASP A 235 8.15 19.86 2.72
C ASP A 235 9.59 19.60 3.18
N ALA A 236 10.52 20.36 2.61
CA ALA A 236 11.94 20.35 2.94
C ALA A 236 12.33 21.39 4.00
N SER A 237 11.37 21.99 4.73
CA SER A 237 11.60 23.05 5.73
C SER A 237 12.54 22.66 6.89
N LYS A 238 12.75 21.36 7.10
CA LYS A 238 13.71 20.80 8.05
C LYS A 238 15.16 20.71 7.53
N SER A 239 15.40 20.98 6.24
CA SER A 239 16.76 21.00 5.67
C SER A 239 17.58 22.11 6.30
N VAL A 240 18.85 21.85 6.60
CA VAL A 240 19.72 22.78 7.34
C VAL A 240 21.10 22.90 6.72
N ASP A 241 21.71 24.06 6.91
CA ASP A 241 23.10 24.31 6.56
C ASP A 241 23.92 24.70 7.79
N ALA A 242 25.13 24.17 7.91
CA ALA A 242 26.00 24.41 9.06
C ALA A 242 26.75 25.76 8.99
N ASN A 243 26.91 26.31 7.80
CA ASN A 243 27.50 27.62 7.53
C ASN A 243 26.46 28.77 7.63
N ASN A 244 25.17 28.43 7.70
CA ASN A 244 24.02 29.33 7.61
C ASN A 244 23.95 30.08 6.25
N ASP A 245 24.36 29.41 5.17
CA ASP A 245 24.24 29.87 3.80
C ASP A 245 22.79 29.76 3.27
N ALA A 246 22.49 30.49 2.20
CA ALA A 246 21.14 30.56 1.64
C ALA A 246 20.81 29.34 0.78
N LEU A 247 19.83 28.55 1.21
CA LEU A 247 19.47 27.29 0.56
C LEU A 247 18.53 27.45 -0.64
N THR A 248 18.77 26.62 -1.66
CA THR A 248 17.91 26.38 -2.81
C THR A 248 17.52 24.91 -2.89
N TYR A 249 16.34 24.63 -3.46
CA TYR A 249 15.68 23.32 -3.38
C TYR A 249 15.21 22.91 -4.78
N GLN A 250 15.60 21.72 -5.22
CA GLN A 250 15.12 21.10 -6.46
C GLN A 250 14.57 19.71 -6.17
N TRP A 251 13.40 19.43 -6.74
CA TRP A 251 12.70 18.15 -6.61
C TRP A 251 12.64 17.46 -7.96
N ASP A 252 12.85 16.15 -7.97
CA ASP A 252 12.56 15.25 -9.08
C ASP A 252 11.52 14.23 -8.60
N PHE A 253 10.30 14.28 -9.13
CA PHE A 253 9.16 13.55 -8.58
C PHE A 253 9.14 12.06 -8.98
N GLY A 254 10.13 11.59 -9.75
CA GLY A 254 10.24 10.18 -10.15
C GLY A 254 9.28 9.75 -11.26
N ASP A 255 8.33 10.60 -11.67
CA ASP A 255 7.48 10.43 -12.85
C ASP A 255 8.02 11.15 -14.11
N GLY A 256 9.12 11.91 -13.95
CA GLY A 256 9.75 12.72 -14.99
C GLY A 256 9.51 14.22 -14.84
N GLU A 257 8.59 14.64 -13.97
CA GLU A 257 8.36 16.05 -13.63
C GLU A 257 9.25 16.53 -12.47
N LYS A 258 9.37 17.86 -12.35
CA LYS A 258 10.31 18.51 -11.42
C LYS A 258 9.70 19.74 -10.77
N GLY A 259 10.10 19.98 -9.53
CA GLY A 259 9.68 21.12 -8.72
C GLY A 259 10.84 21.91 -8.14
N SER A 260 10.55 23.08 -7.57
CA SER A 260 11.52 23.88 -6.83
C SER A 260 10.84 24.68 -5.72
N GLY A 261 11.57 24.88 -4.62
CA GLY A 261 11.05 25.54 -3.41
C GLY A 261 11.07 24.62 -2.17
N VAL A 262 10.96 25.24 -1.00
CA VAL A 262 10.98 24.55 0.30
C VAL A 262 9.82 23.58 0.42
N GLN A 263 8.61 24.04 0.09
CA GLN A 263 7.40 23.24 0.02
C GLN A 263 6.92 23.21 -1.42
N VAL A 264 6.58 22.02 -1.91
CA VAL A 264 6.04 21.80 -3.27
C VAL A 264 4.80 20.94 -3.21
N THR A 265 3.89 21.16 -4.15
CA THR A 265 2.69 20.33 -4.34
C THR A 265 2.72 19.80 -5.77
N HIS A 266 2.61 18.48 -5.92
CA HIS A 266 2.64 17.77 -7.20
C HIS A 266 1.42 16.88 -7.36
N ALA A 267 0.89 16.78 -8.58
CA ALA A 267 -0.27 15.97 -8.91
C ALA A 267 0.12 14.86 -9.90
N TYR A 268 0.21 13.63 -9.41
CA TYR A 268 0.64 12.50 -10.24
C TYR A 268 -0.45 12.10 -11.23
N ALA A 269 -0.11 11.96 -12.51
CA ALA A 269 -1.07 11.55 -13.54
C ALA A 269 -1.53 10.09 -13.41
N GLN A 270 -0.78 9.27 -12.67
CA GLN A 270 -1.06 7.86 -12.42
C GLN A 270 -0.77 7.51 -10.96
N ILE A 271 -1.34 6.40 -10.53
CA ILE A 271 -1.02 5.72 -9.28
C ILE A 271 0.22 4.83 -9.46
N GLY A 272 1.01 4.68 -8.41
CA GLY A 272 2.31 4.02 -8.47
C GLY A 272 3.15 4.27 -7.21
N ASN A 273 4.38 3.76 -7.24
CA ASN A 273 5.42 4.11 -6.27
C ASN A 273 6.42 5.02 -6.96
N TYR A 274 6.70 6.17 -6.35
CA TYR A 274 7.60 7.18 -6.87
C TYR A 274 8.71 7.46 -5.85
N ASP A 275 9.95 7.24 -6.26
CA ASP A 275 11.14 7.55 -5.47
C ASP A 275 11.50 9.03 -5.72
N VAL A 276 10.92 9.91 -4.91
CA VAL A 276 11.12 11.36 -5.06
C VAL A 276 12.48 11.75 -4.52
N LYS A 277 13.24 12.51 -5.31
CA LYS A 277 14.56 12.99 -4.95
C LYS A 277 14.54 14.49 -4.65
N LEU A 278 15.02 14.86 -3.46
CA LEU A 278 15.35 16.23 -3.10
C LEU A 278 16.85 16.49 -3.32
N VAL A 279 17.18 17.64 -3.91
CA VAL A 279 18.53 18.21 -3.93
C VAL A 279 18.48 19.60 -3.28
N VAL A 280 19.25 19.79 -2.22
CA VAL A 280 19.42 21.06 -1.52
C VAL A 280 20.80 21.62 -1.86
N SER A 281 20.89 22.91 -2.18
CA SER A 281 22.13 23.58 -2.58
C SER A 281 22.34 24.89 -1.83
N ASP A 282 23.51 25.07 -1.23
CA ASP A 282 23.96 26.29 -0.53
C ASP A 282 24.44 27.41 -1.48
N ASN A 283 24.51 27.12 -2.79
CA ASN A 283 24.99 28.00 -3.86
C ASN A 283 26.49 28.36 -3.80
N THR A 284 27.30 27.61 -3.05
CA THR A 284 28.76 27.72 -3.09
C THR A 284 29.30 27.31 -4.47
N PRO A 285 30.34 27.96 -5.01
CA PRO A 285 30.98 27.54 -6.26
C PRO A 285 31.89 26.31 -6.11
N LEU A 286 32.00 25.75 -4.90
CA LEU A 286 32.77 24.55 -4.60
C LEU A 286 31.98 23.28 -4.92
N GLY A 287 32.66 22.18 -5.23
CA GLY A 287 32.03 20.89 -5.55
C GLY A 287 31.33 20.16 -4.40
N CYS A 288 31.17 20.81 -3.25
CA CYS A 288 30.56 20.27 -2.02
C CYS A 288 29.29 21.02 -1.58
N GLY A 289 28.69 21.84 -2.44
CA GLY A 289 27.55 22.68 -2.07
C GLY A 289 26.20 21.98 -1.93
N THR A 290 26.12 20.66 -2.07
CA THR A 290 24.85 19.95 -2.29
C THR A 290 24.60 18.81 -1.31
N GLY A 291 23.44 18.85 -0.66
CA GLY A 291 22.81 17.72 0.02
C GLY A 291 21.80 17.02 -0.89
N VAL A 292 21.57 15.73 -0.66
CA VAL A 292 20.57 14.92 -1.38
C VAL A 292 19.85 14.05 -0.38
N ASP A 293 18.53 13.97 -0.51
CA ASP A 293 17.67 13.06 0.26
C ASP A 293 16.56 12.49 -0.63
N PHE A 294 15.90 11.41 -0.17
CA PHE A 294 14.86 10.71 -0.92
C PHE A 294 13.65 10.39 -0.04
N VAL A 295 12.46 10.55 -0.60
CA VAL A 295 11.19 10.19 0.05
C VAL A 295 10.35 9.33 -0.88
N THR A 296 9.81 8.23 -0.37
CA THR A 296 8.89 7.37 -1.15
C THR A 296 7.49 7.97 -1.12
N VAL A 297 6.88 8.15 -2.29
CA VAL A 297 5.44 8.41 -2.43
C VAL A 297 4.77 7.14 -2.96
N ARG A 298 3.77 6.61 -2.25
CA ARG A 298 3.00 5.43 -2.69
C ARG A 298 1.53 5.78 -2.85
N LEU A 299 1.04 5.65 -4.08
CA LEU A 299 -0.33 5.93 -4.48
C LEU A 299 -0.98 4.61 -4.93
N ASN A 300 -2.07 4.24 -4.28
CA ASN A 300 -2.77 2.97 -4.46
C ASN A 300 -4.27 3.23 -4.58
N LYS A 301 -4.97 2.47 -5.44
CA LYS A 301 -6.44 2.50 -5.55
C LYS A 301 -7.04 1.24 -4.93
N ALA A 302 -8.17 1.40 -4.25
CA ALA A 302 -8.94 0.26 -3.75
C ALA A 302 -9.41 -0.65 -4.92
N PRO A 303 -9.52 -1.98 -4.72
CA PRO A 303 -10.17 -2.85 -5.68
C PRO A 303 -11.66 -2.48 -5.83
N LYS A 304 -12.24 -2.81 -6.98
CA LYS A 304 -13.69 -2.78 -7.21
C LYS A 304 -14.17 -4.21 -7.45
N ALA A 305 -15.01 -4.69 -6.54
CA ALA A 305 -15.77 -5.91 -6.76
C ALA A 305 -16.88 -5.65 -7.79
N ASP A 306 -17.10 -6.66 -8.62
CA ASP A 306 -18.22 -6.78 -9.56
C ASP A 306 -18.70 -8.23 -9.45
N ALA A 307 -19.91 -8.42 -8.92
CA ALA A 307 -20.54 -9.72 -8.75
C ALA A 307 -21.26 -10.18 -10.04
N GLY A 308 -21.51 -9.28 -10.99
CA GLY A 308 -22.39 -9.48 -12.14
C GLY A 308 -23.88 -9.38 -11.82
N GLU A 309 -24.69 -9.37 -12.87
CA GLU A 309 -26.16 -9.19 -12.83
C GLU A 309 -26.89 -10.25 -11.99
N ASP A 310 -28.12 -9.96 -11.54
CA ASP A 310 -28.99 -10.93 -10.87
C ASP A 310 -29.30 -12.17 -11.75
N MET A 311 -29.65 -13.30 -11.14
CA MET A 311 -30.04 -14.52 -11.88
C MET A 311 -31.12 -15.37 -11.21
N THR A 312 -31.81 -16.16 -12.02
CA THR A 312 -32.70 -17.25 -11.60
C THR A 312 -32.06 -18.62 -11.89
N ALA A 313 -32.39 -19.62 -11.08
CA ALA A 313 -31.95 -21.01 -11.24
C ALA A 313 -32.92 -21.99 -10.57
N CYS A 314 -32.83 -23.28 -10.87
CA CYS A 314 -33.62 -24.30 -10.17
C CYS A 314 -32.90 -24.88 -8.95
N VAL A 315 -33.68 -25.43 -8.02
CA VAL A 315 -33.14 -26.19 -6.88
C VAL A 315 -32.24 -27.34 -7.38
N ASN A 316 -31.00 -27.37 -6.86
CA ASN A 316 -29.87 -28.22 -7.23
C ASN A 316 -29.19 -27.93 -8.59
N ASP A 317 -29.60 -26.93 -9.36
CA ASP A 317 -28.84 -26.50 -10.55
C ASP A 317 -27.45 -25.99 -10.16
N GLU A 318 -26.50 -26.14 -11.08
CA GLU A 318 -25.16 -25.56 -10.94
C GLU A 318 -25.17 -24.13 -11.46
N VAL A 319 -25.12 -23.17 -10.54
CA VAL A 319 -24.95 -21.77 -10.89
C VAL A 319 -23.47 -21.43 -11.01
N VAL A 320 -23.12 -20.64 -12.02
CA VAL A 320 -21.77 -20.06 -12.17
C VAL A 320 -21.81 -18.63 -11.65
N LEU A 321 -20.98 -18.36 -10.64
CA LEU A 321 -20.78 -17.04 -10.06
C LEU A 321 -19.44 -16.52 -10.56
N ASP A 322 -19.45 -15.47 -11.38
CA ASP A 322 -18.30 -15.02 -12.15
C ASP A 322 -18.00 -13.54 -11.90
N GLY A 323 -17.17 -13.29 -10.89
CA GLY A 323 -16.70 -11.96 -10.53
C GLY A 323 -15.46 -11.50 -11.29
N THR A 324 -15.12 -12.10 -12.44
CA THR A 324 -13.88 -11.79 -13.17
C THR A 324 -13.86 -10.40 -13.82
N GLN A 325 -14.98 -9.67 -13.82
CA GLN A 325 -15.02 -8.24 -14.17
C GLN A 325 -14.54 -7.33 -13.03
N SER A 326 -14.37 -7.87 -11.81
CA SER A 326 -13.73 -7.16 -10.70
C SER A 326 -12.32 -6.70 -11.09
N TYR A 327 -11.97 -5.47 -10.75
CA TYR A 327 -10.69 -4.87 -11.18
C TYR A 327 -9.97 -4.12 -10.06
N THR A 328 -8.65 -3.99 -10.22
CA THR A 328 -7.79 -3.14 -9.41
C THR A 328 -6.75 -2.50 -10.33
N ASP A 329 -5.94 -1.61 -9.78
CA ASP A 329 -5.01 -0.75 -10.51
C ASP A 329 -3.88 -1.50 -11.22
N ARG A 330 -3.25 -2.44 -10.50
CA ARG A 330 -2.38 -3.45 -11.09
C ARG A 330 -3.24 -4.54 -11.71
N LYS A 331 -2.73 -5.15 -12.79
CA LYS A 331 -3.07 -6.55 -13.17
C LYS A 331 -2.49 -7.56 -12.14
N GLY A 332 -2.60 -7.23 -10.85
CA GLY A 332 -2.21 -8.08 -9.74
C GLY A 332 -3.31 -9.10 -9.46
N THR A 333 -2.92 -10.20 -8.83
CA THR A 333 -3.82 -11.30 -8.50
C THR A 333 -4.87 -10.82 -7.50
N LEU A 334 -6.07 -10.51 -8.01
CA LEU A 334 -7.24 -10.28 -7.19
C LEU A 334 -7.67 -11.62 -6.56
N ASP A 335 -7.78 -11.62 -5.23
CA ASP A 335 -8.32 -12.75 -4.49
C ASP A 335 -9.81 -12.48 -4.23
N GLY A 336 -10.65 -13.29 -4.85
CA GLY A 336 -12.10 -13.29 -4.65
C GLY A 336 -12.51 -14.30 -3.59
N ARG A 337 -13.54 -13.96 -2.80
CA ARG A 337 -14.28 -14.92 -1.97
C ARG A 337 -15.78 -14.67 -2.10
N TRP A 338 -16.50 -15.70 -2.48
CA TRP A 338 -17.95 -15.71 -2.57
C TRP A 338 -18.58 -16.21 -1.27
N PHE A 339 -19.66 -15.56 -0.84
CA PHE A 339 -20.54 -15.96 0.25
C PHE A 339 -21.94 -16.13 -0.34
N PHE A 340 -22.45 -17.35 -0.41
CA PHE A 340 -23.60 -17.67 -1.26
C PHE A 340 -24.96 -17.29 -0.66
N GLY A 341 -25.00 -16.79 0.59
CA GLY A 341 -26.23 -16.44 1.29
C GLY A 341 -26.92 -17.61 2.01
N ASP A 342 -26.57 -18.86 1.69
CA ASP A 342 -27.09 -20.09 2.32
C ASP A 342 -26.25 -20.59 3.52
N GLY A 343 -25.24 -19.80 3.92
CA GLY A 343 -24.24 -20.16 4.95
C GLY A 343 -22.97 -20.81 4.41
N GLN A 344 -22.89 -21.11 3.10
CA GLN A 344 -21.69 -21.63 2.44
C GLN A 344 -20.88 -20.50 1.76
N SER A 345 -19.62 -20.78 1.46
CA SER A 345 -18.69 -19.87 0.79
C SER A 345 -17.64 -20.63 -0.02
N SER A 346 -16.98 -19.94 -0.95
CA SER A 346 -15.89 -20.49 -1.77
C SER A 346 -14.87 -19.40 -2.13
N GLU A 347 -13.64 -19.81 -2.43
CA GLU A 347 -12.54 -18.94 -2.84
C GLU A 347 -12.34 -18.97 -4.36
N GLY A 348 -11.91 -17.84 -4.91
CA GLY A 348 -11.77 -17.59 -6.35
C GLY A 348 -12.77 -16.55 -6.86
N LEU A 349 -12.40 -15.84 -7.92
CA LEU A 349 -13.29 -14.87 -8.58
C LEU A 349 -14.43 -15.57 -9.34
N LYS A 350 -14.16 -16.76 -9.90
CA LYS A 350 -15.14 -17.57 -10.64
C LYS A 350 -15.30 -18.93 -9.97
N VAL A 351 -16.51 -19.22 -9.50
CA VAL A 351 -16.85 -20.44 -8.75
C VAL A 351 -18.20 -21.02 -9.22
N THR A 352 -18.48 -22.26 -8.83
CA THR A 352 -19.79 -22.88 -9.01
C THR A 352 -20.44 -23.18 -7.66
N HIS A 353 -21.77 -23.11 -7.59
CA HIS A 353 -22.55 -23.48 -6.40
C HIS A 353 -23.85 -24.21 -6.77
N ARG A 354 -24.44 -24.92 -5.80
CA ARG A 354 -25.75 -25.59 -5.94
C ARG A 354 -26.61 -25.32 -4.71
N TYR A 355 -27.68 -24.54 -4.90
CA TYR A 355 -28.65 -24.24 -3.86
C TYR A 355 -29.62 -25.41 -3.67
N ARG A 356 -29.74 -25.93 -2.45
CA ARG A 356 -30.55 -27.13 -2.14
C ARG A 356 -31.98 -26.83 -1.69
N LYS A 357 -32.36 -25.56 -1.65
CA LYS A 357 -33.68 -25.08 -1.24
C LYS A 357 -34.09 -23.90 -2.11
N ALA A 358 -35.39 -23.77 -2.26
CA ALA A 358 -36.11 -22.59 -2.73
C ALA A 358 -35.65 -21.30 -2.03
N GLY A 359 -35.80 -20.18 -2.73
CA GLY A 359 -35.77 -18.83 -2.15
C GLY A 359 -34.73 -17.89 -2.75
N THR A 360 -34.74 -16.65 -2.25
CA THR A 360 -33.85 -15.58 -2.70
C THR A 360 -32.59 -15.50 -1.84
N TYR A 361 -31.43 -15.62 -2.47
CA TYR A 361 -30.12 -15.57 -1.83
C TYR A 361 -29.34 -14.33 -2.29
N GLN A 362 -28.67 -13.67 -1.34
CA GLN A 362 -27.71 -12.61 -1.63
C GLN A 362 -26.31 -13.22 -1.73
N ALA A 363 -25.85 -13.46 -2.96
CA ALA A 363 -24.51 -13.97 -3.25
C ALA A 363 -23.52 -12.80 -3.24
N GLY A 364 -22.83 -12.63 -2.12
CA GLY A 364 -21.85 -11.56 -1.91
C GLY A 364 -20.46 -11.96 -2.35
N LEU A 365 -19.82 -11.12 -3.16
CA LEU A 365 -18.41 -11.22 -3.53
C LEU A 365 -17.58 -10.24 -2.68
N VAL A 366 -16.49 -10.73 -2.11
CA VAL A 366 -15.45 -9.92 -1.47
C VAL A 366 -14.18 -10.01 -2.32
N VAL A 367 -13.57 -8.88 -2.64
CA VAL A 367 -12.36 -8.79 -3.47
C VAL A 367 -11.25 -8.06 -2.74
N GLU A 368 -10.09 -8.72 -2.65
CA GLU A 368 -8.88 -8.20 -2.02
C GLU A 368 -7.71 -8.19 -3.02
N ASN A 369 -6.78 -7.24 -2.87
CA ASN A 369 -5.54 -7.19 -3.63
C ASN A 369 -4.36 -7.52 -2.70
N ARG A 370 -3.82 -8.74 -2.80
CA ARG A 370 -2.71 -9.22 -1.94
C ARG A 370 -1.45 -8.35 -1.99
N LEU A 371 -1.23 -7.58 -3.05
CA LEU A 371 -0.08 -6.68 -3.18
C LEU A 371 -0.34 -5.29 -2.57
N ASN A 372 -1.57 -5.03 -2.12
CA ASN A 372 -2.03 -3.73 -1.63
C ASN A 372 -2.89 -3.93 -0.36
N ALA A 373 -2.31 -4.58 0.65
CA ALA A 373 -2.94 -4.82 1.95
C ALA A 373 -3.23 -3.53 2.77
N MET A 374 -2.87 -2.35 2.23
CA MET A 374 -3.23 -1.05 2.80
C MET A 374 -4.67 -0.66 2.47
N CYS A 375 -5.29 -1.24 1.42
CA CYS A 375 -6.65 -0.92 1.03
C CYS A 375 -7.68 -1.90 1.58
N PRO A 376 -8.87 -1.39 1.98
CA PRO A 376 -9.94 -2.24 2.46
C PRO A 376 -10.43 -3.17 1.34
N PRO A 377 -10.94 -4.36 1.69
CA PRO A 377 -11.62 -5.24 0.75
C PRO A 377 -12.80 -4.52 0.08
N SER A 378 -12.94 -4.72 -1.23
CA SER A 378 -14.14 -4.33 -1.96
C SER A 378 -15.24 -5.36 -1.75
N ARG A 379 -16.50 -4.93 -1.83
CA ARG A 379 -17.67 -5.81 -1.70
C ARG A 379 -18.70 -5.45 -2.74
N ASP A 380 -19.28 -6.46 -3.35
CA ASP A 380 -20.44 -6.36 -4.21
C ASP A 380 -21.34 -7.59 -3.99
N ALA A 381 -22.59 -7.56 -4.45
CA ALA A 381 -23.50 -8.69 -4.30
C ALA A 381 -24.51 -8.76 -5.45
N ARG A 382 -24.86 -9.99 -5.83
CA ARG A 382 -25.95 -10.28 -6.77
C ARG A 382 -27.04 -11.10 -6.10
N THR A 383 -28.27 -10.93 -6.56
CA THR A 383 -29.41 -11.74 -6.17
C THR A 383 -29.44 -13.03 -6.98
N VAL A 384 -29.55 -14.16 -6.29
CA VAL A 384 -29.82 -15.47 -6.89
C VAL A 384 -31.18 -15.95 -6.39
N THR A 385 -32.18 -15.96 -7.26
CA THR A 385 -33.52 -16.48 -6.95
C THR A 385 -33.60 -17.94 -7.41
N VAL A 386 -33.84 -18.84 -6.45
CA VAL A 386 -33.84 -20.28 -6.68
C VAL A 386 -35.27 -20.79 -6.60
N ASN A 387 -35.74 -21.41 -7.68
CA ASN A 387 -37.09 -21.95 -7.81
C ASN A 387 -37.10 -23.47 -7.60
N SER A 388 -38.08 -23.98 -6.87
CA SER A 388 -38.41 -25.40 -6.80
C SER A 388 -39.31 -25.81 -7.96
N ALA A 389 -39.77 -27.06 -8.02
CA ALA A 389 -40.81 -27.46 -8.96
C ALA A 389 -42.05 -27.83 -8.14
N PRO A 390 -43.26 -27.40 -8.52
CA PRO A 390 -44.45 -27.69 -7.73
C PRO A 390 -44.70 -29.21 -7.62
N GLU A 391 -45.02 -29.71 -6.43
CA GLU A 391 -45.43 -31.12 -6.25
C GLU A 391 -46.91 -31.26 -6.60
N VAL A 392 -47.25 -32.04 -7.65
CA VAL A 392 -48.63 -32.20 -8.14
C VAL A 392 -49.11 -33.66 -8.13
N ALA A 393 -50.39 -33.86 -7.76
CA ALA A 393 -51.10 -35.13 -7.87
C ALA A 393 -52.56 -34.94 -8.32
N ILE A 394 -53.13 -35.94 -9.02
CA ILE A 394 -54.55 -35.95 -9.43
C ILE A 394 -55.35 -36.92 -8.54
N ARG A 395 -56.49 -36.44 -8.06
CA ARG A 395 -57.57 -37.21 -7.42
C ARG A 395 -58.80 -37.19 -8.34
N SER A 396 -59.41 -38.36 -8.49
CA SER A 396 -60.64 -38.60 -9.26
C SER A 396 -61.23 -39.94 -8.83
N LEU A 397 -62.43 -40.27 -9.27
CA LEU A 397 -62.89 -41.67 -9.30
C LEU A 397 -62.08 -42.46 -10.36
N ASP A 398 -61.97 -43.77 -10.15
CA ASP A 398 -61.28 -44.68 -11.07
C ASP A 398 -62.22 -45.21 -12.17
N ARG A 399 -63.53 -45.29 -11.89
CA ARG A 399 -64.58 -45.75 -12.81
C ARG A 399 -65.80 -44.84 -12.78
N VAL A 400 -66.38 -44.56 -13.95
CA VAL A 400 -67.56 -43.70 -14.17
C VAL A 400 -68.34 -44.17 -15.40
N CYS A 401 -69.54 -43.62 -15.63
CA CYS A 401 -70.35 -43.92 -16.80
C CYS A 401 -70.13 -42.93 -17.94
N ALA A 402 -70.31 -43.38 -19.19
CA ALA A 402 -70.37 -42.51 -20.35
C ALA A 402 -71.58 -41.57 -20.22
N GLY A 403 -71.38 -40.28 -20.47
CA GLY A 403 -72.37 -39.23 -20.26
C GLY A 403 -72.44 -38.67 -18.83
N ASP A 404 -71.88 -39.34 -17.82
CA ASP A 404 -71.80 -38.80 -16.46
C ASP A 404 -70.72 -37.71 -16.34
N SER A 405 -70.86 -36.87 -15.31
CA SER A 405 -69.90 -35.80 -14.99
C SER A 405 -68.85 -36.29 -14.00
N VAL A 406 -67.59 -36.35 -14.45
CA VAL A 406 -66.43 -36.79 -13.66
C VAL A 406 -65.81 -35.59 -12.97
N GLN A 407 -65.79 -35.61 -11.63
CA GLN A 407 -65.04 -34.63 -10.84
C GLN A 407 -63.53 -34.95 -10.89
N LEU A 408 -62.74 -33.98 -11.35
CA LEU A 408 -61.30 -34.03 -11.44
C LEU A 408 -60.70 -32.98 -10.50
N SER A 409 -59.71 -33.40 -9.71
CA SER A 409 -59.18 -32.64 -8.58
C SER A 409 -57.66 -32.73 -8.57
N ALA A 410 -56.95 -31.65 -8.88
CA ALA A 410 -55.52 -31.54 -8.64
C ALA A 410 -55.27 -31.05 -7.22
N SER A 411 -54.29 -31.65 -6.56
CA SER A 411 -53.60 -31.06 -5.41
C SER A 411 -52.18 -30.72 -5.85
N ALA A 412 -51.82 -29.44 -5.81
CA ALA A 412 -50.46 -28.98 -6.03
C ALA A 412 -49.97 -28.21 -4.79
N ILE A 413 -48.68 -28.33 -4.50
CA ILE A 413 -47.96 -27.61 -3.44
C ILE A 413 -46.74 -26.96 -4.08
N ASP A 414 -46.44 -25.76 -3.63
CA ASP A 414 -45.31 -24.95 -4.05
C ASP A 414 -44.60 -24.45 -2.78
N ASP A 415 -43.27 -24.56 -2.70
CA ASP A 415 -42.51 -24.23 -1.48
C ASP A 415 -42.33 -22.70 -1.31
N GLU A 416 -42.39 -21.96 -2.42
CA GLU A 416 -42.28 -20.51 -2.52
C GLU A 416 -43.62 -19.80 -2.22
N GLY A 417 -44.74 -20.46 -2.53
CA GLY A 417 -46.10 -19.94 -2.38
C GLY A 417 -46.62 -19.21 -3.61
N ASP A 418 -46.07 -19.51 -4.79
CA ASP A 418 -46.40 -18.85 -6.05
C ASP A 418 -47.79 -19.23 -6.62
N SER A 419 -48.26 -18.44 -7.59
CA SER A 419 -49.62 -18.53 -8.13
C SER A 419 -49.73 -19.57 -9.24
N LEU A 420 -50.12 -20.78 -8.88
CA LEU A 420 -50.19 -21.94 -9.78
C LEU A 420 -51.27 -21.85 -10.87
N GLU A 421 -50.89 -22.06 -12.13
CA GLU A 421 -51.78 -22.28 -13.28
C GLU A 421 -51.90 -23.77 -13.64
N TYR A 422 -53.10 -24.24 -14.02
CA TYR A 422 -53.36 -25.67 -14.31
C TYR A 422 -53.80 -25.87 -15.76
N TYR A 423 -53.10 -26.77 -16.46
CA TYR A 423 -53.33 -27.11 -17.86
C TYR A 423 -53.70 -28.59 -17.95
N TRP A 424 -54.98 -28.87 -18.16
CA TRP A 424 -55.57 -30.20 -18.20
C TRP A 424 -55.65 -30.74 -19.63
N ASN A 425 -55.35 -32.04 -19.77
CA ASN A 425 -55.63 -32.85 -20.95
C ASN A 425 -56.38 -34.10 -20.50
N PHE A 426 -57.56 -34.34 -21.05
CA PHE A 426 -58.45 -35.41 -20.61
C PHE A 426 -58.19 -36.76 -21.31
N GLY A 427 -57.30 -36.79 -22.30
CA GLY A 427 -56.92 -38.00 -23.02
C GLY A 427 -57.91 -38.45 -24.10
N ASP A 428 -59.02 -37.73 -24.28
CA ASP A 428 -60.00 -37.90 -25.38
C ASP A 428 -59.75 -36.92 -26.56
N GLY A 429 -58.70 -36.09 -26.46
CA GLY A 429 -58.37 -35.02 -27.41
C GLY A 429 -58.80 -33.63 -26.96
N SER A 430 -59.59 -33.51 -25.89
CA SER A 430 -59.96 -32.23 -25.29
C SER A 430 -58.99 -31.79 -24.19
N MET A 431 -58.89 -30.47 -24.01
CA MET A 431 -57.97 -29.79 -23.09
C MET A 431 -58.66 -28.60 -22.43
N SER A 432 -58.20 -28.20 -21.24
CA SER A 432 -58.69 -27.02 -20.52
C SER A 432 -57.56 -26.28 -19.79
N LYS A 433 -57.68 -24.96 -19.66
CA LYS A 433 -56.91 -24.14 -18.71
C LYS A 433 -57.91 -23.55 -17.72
N ASP A 434 -57.97 -24.14 -16.54
CA ASP A 434 -58.96 -23.83 -15.49
C ASP A 434 -58.30 -24.06 -14.11
N GLY A 435 -59.05 -23.97 -13.02
CA GLY A 435 -58.54 -24.20 -11.67
C GLY A 435 -58.16 -25.65 -11.34
N PRO A 436 -57.77 -25.90 -10.07
CA PRO A 436 -57.44 -27.24 -9.57
C PRO A 436 -58.65 -28.18 -9.49
N GLN A 437 -59.89 -27.69 -9.59
CA GLN A 437 -61.11 -28.50 -9.50
C GLN A 437 -61.98 -28.22 -10.73
N LEU A 438 -62.36 -29.25 -11.47
CA LEU A 438 -63.27 -29.13 -12.61
C LEU A 438 -64.06 -30.42 -12.87
N THR A 439 -65.04 -30.33 -13.76
CA THR A 439 -65.79 -31.49 -14.28
C THR A 439 -65.49 -31.76 -15.74
N HIS A 440 -65.36 -33.04 -16.12
CA HIS A 440 -65.34 -33.48 -17.51
C HIS A 440 -66.35 -34.60 -17.77
N THR A 441 -66.87 -34.72 -19.00
CA THR A 441 -67.81 -35.77 -19.39
C THR A 441 -67.34 -36.45 -20.65
N TYR A 442 -67.17 -37.77 -20.59
CA TYR A 442 -66.76 -38.60 -21.72
C TYR A 442 -68.00 -39.11 -22.46
N ALA A 443 -68.03 -38.95 -23.78
CA ALA A 443 -69.17 -39.34 -24.61
C ALA A 443 -69.23 -40.85 -24.95
N GLN A 444 -68.15 -41.57 -24.71
CA GLN A 444 -67.99 -43.00 -25.01
C GLN A 444 -67.23 -43.67 -23.86
N GLY A 445 -67.43 -44.97 -23.70
CA GLY A 445 -66.61 -45.80 -22.82
C GLY A 445 -65.18 -45.94 -23.32
N GLY A 446 -64.29 -46.36 -22.41
CA GLY A 446 -62.86 -46.49 -22.69
C GLY A 446 -61.97 -46.11 -21.50
N ARG A 447 -60.65 -46.21 -21.72
CA ARG A 447 -59.64 -45.91 -20.71
C ARG A 447 -58.87 -44.64 -21.07
N TYR A 448 -59.26 -43.54 -20.45
CA TYR A 448 -58.70 -42.21 -20.72
C TYR A 448 -57.52 -41.91 -19.79
N ARG A 449 -56.46 -41.29 -20.34
CA ARG A 449 -55.27 -40.88 -19.60
C ARG A 449 -55.33 -39.37 -19.36
N VAL A 450 -55.89 -38.99 -18.23
CA VAL A 450 -55.92 -37.60 -17.77
C VAL A 450 -54.52 -37.20 -17.33
N SER A 451 -54.08 -36.01 -17.73
CA SER A 451 -52.87 -35.38 -17.20
C SER A 451 -53.12 -33.90 -16.91
N VAL A 452 -52.47 -33.38 -15.88
CA VAL A 452 -52.41 -31.95 -15.59
C VAL A 452 -50.95 -31.53 -15.55
N VAL A 453 -50.63 -30.46 -16.28
CA VAL A 453 -49.39 -29.70 -16.10
C VAL A 453 -49.71 -28.53 -15.19
N VAL A 454 -48.91 -28.33 -14.15
CA VAL A 454 -49.01 -27.17 -13.26
C VAL A 454 -47.78 -26.31 -13.50
N ASP A 455 -47.99 -25.00 -13.65
CA ASP A 455 -46.96 -23.98 -13.87
C ASP A 455 -46.97 -22.99 -12.70
N ASP A 456 -45.83 -22.73 -12.08
CA ASP A 456 -45.67 -21.75 -11.00
C ASP A 456 -45.50 -20.31 -11.50
N GLY A 457 -45.21 -20.13 -12.80
CA GLY A 457 -45.03 -18.81 -13.41
C GLY A 457 -43.67 -18.14 -13.15
N ALA A 458 -42.74 -18.79 -12.44
CA ALA A 458 -41.40 -18.24 -12.19
C ALA A 458 -40.50 -18.20 -13.44
N GLY A 459 -40.93 -18.82 -14.54
CA GLY A 459 -40.25 -18.75 -15.85
C GLY A 459 -38.92 -19.50 -15.90
N THR A 460 -38.69 -20.43 -14.96
CA THR A 460 -37.47 -21.24 -14.87
C THR A 460 -37.63 -22.58 -15.59
N ALA A 461 -36.54 -23.35 -15.72
CA ALA A 461 -36.59 -24.68 -16.34
C ALA A 461 -37.38 -25.72 -15.53
N CYS A 462 -37.59 -25.48 -14.24
CA CYS A 462 -38.32 -26.32 -13.29
C CYS A 462 -39.72 -25.80 -12.98
N SER A 463 -40.13 -24.67 -13.57
CA SER A 463 -41.42 -24.02 -13.27
C SER A 463 -42.66 -24.86 -13.54
N THR A 464 -42.51 -26.03 -14.17
CA THR A 464 -43.63 -26.93 -14.48
C THR A 464 -43.45 -28.33 -13.91
N ALA A 465 -44.54 -28.89 -13.41
CA ALA A 465 -44.64 -30.29 -13.01
C ALA A 465 -45.87 -30.95 -13.65
N THR A 466 -45.86 -32.29 -13.78
CA THR A 466 -46.95 -33.02 -14.45
C THR A 466 -47.41 -34.22 -13.63
N ALA A 467 -48.71 -34.29 -13.37
CA ALA A 467 -49.37 -35.48 -12.81
C ALA A 467 -50.24 -36.17 -13.85
N MET A 468 -50.45 -37.48 -13.67
CA MET A 468 -51.18 -38.33 -14.61
C MET A 468 -52.03 -39.35 -13.86
N LYS A 469 -53.27 -39.57 -14.31
CA LYS A 469 -54.17 -40.60 -13.79
C LYS A 469 -55.02 -41.20 -14.91
N TYR A 470 -55.35 -42.49 -14.78
CA TYR A 470 -56.33 -43.14 -15.66
C TYR A 470 -57.74 -43.02 -15.09
N VAL A 471 -58.70 -42.74 -15.97
CA VAL A 471 -60.14 -42.84 -15.69
C VAL A 471 -60.71 -43.88 -16.66
N ASN A 472 -61.39 -44.89 -16.11
CA ASN A 472 -62.13 -45.87 -16.90
C ASN A 472 -63.59 -45.41 -17.00
N VAL A 473 -64.11 -45.34 -18.22
CA VAL A 473 -65.49 -44.94 -18.52
C VAL A 473 -66.21 -46.15 -19.08
N ASN A 474 -67.44 -46.38 -18.65
CA ASN A 474 -68.27 -47.50 -19.07
C ASN A 474 -69.49 -47.00 -19.86
N THR A 475 -69.70 -47.51 -21.07
CA THR A 475 -70.95 -47.32 -21.80
C THR A 475 -72.00 -48.34 -21.30
N PRO A 476 -73.22 -47.94 -20.90
CA PRO A 476 -74.22 -48.90 -20.46
C PRO A 476 -74.57 -49.94 -21.54
N PRO A 477 -74.86 -51.20 -21.14
CA PRO A 477 -75.30 -52.22 -22.06
C PRO A 477 -76.71 -51.91 -22.58
N VAL A 478 -77.08 -52.51 -23.70
CA VAL A 478 -78.42 -52.42 -24.28
C VAL A 478 -79.09 -53.78 -24.14
N ALA A 479 -80.07 -53.87 -23.24
CA ALA A 479 -80.93 -55.04 -23.13
C ALA A 479 -81.93 -55.10 -24.30
N ASP A 480 -82.10 -56.28 -24.88
CA ASP A 480 -83.19 -56.59 -25.81
C ASP A 480 -83.86 -57.89 -25.34
N ALA A 481 -85.11 -57.78 -24.90
CA ALA A 481 -85.92 -58.92 -24.44
C ALA A 481 -86.59 -59.70 -25.58
N GLY A 482 -86.50 -59.22 -26.82
CA GLY A 482 -87.23 -59.75 -27.96
C GLY A 482 -88.65 -59.17 -28.10
N ALA A 483 -89.42 -59.75 -29.02
CA ALA A 483 -90.76 -59.27 -29.35
C ALA A 483 -91.85 -59.77 -28.39
N ASN A 484 -92.95 -59.02 -28.29
CA ASN A 484 -94.13 -59.39 -27.50
C ASN A 484 -94.60 -60.83 -27.77
N LEU A 485 -94.73 -61.61 -26.71
CA LEU A 485 -95.20 -63.00 -26.75
C LEU A 485 -96.72 -63.08 -26.66
N SER A 486 -97.33 -63.96 -27.46
CA SER A 486 -98.70 -64.43 -27.26
C SER A 486 -98.71 -65.95 -27.32
N CYS A 487 -99.24 -66.61 -26.28
CA CYS A 487 -99.23 -68.07 -26.15
C CYS A 487 -100.47 -68.58 -25.39
N CYS A 488 -100.61 -69.90 -25.24
CA CYS A 488 -101.70 -70.52 -24.50
C CYS A 488 -101.22 -71.04 -23.14
N VAL A 489 -102.11 -71.09 -22.14
CA VAL A 489 -101.83 -71.68 -20.82
C VAL A 489 -101.28 -73.11 -20.95
N GLY A 490 -100.19 -73.37 -20.24
CA GLY A 490 -99.52 -74.68 -20.21
C GLY A 490 -98.66 -75.02 -21.44
N VAL A 491 -98.36 -74.05 -22.30
CA VAL A 491 -97.39 -74.19 -23.40
C VAL A 491 -96.05 -73.60 -22.97
N GLU A 492 -94.95 -74.28 -23.31
CA GLU A 492 -93.60 -73.75 -23.12
C GLU A 492 -93.32 -72.63 -24.14
N ALA A 493 -92.95 -71.45 -23.63
CA ALA A 493 -92.52 -70.31 -24.41
C ALA A 493 -91.00 -70.16 -24.36
N ASP A 494 -90.41 -69.83 -25.50
CA ASP A 494 -88.98 -69.52 -25.66
C ASP A 494 -88.73 -68.01 -25.54
N PHE A 495 -87.69 -67.65 -24.79
CA PHE A 495 -87.23 -66.28 -24.57
C PHE A 495 -85.78 -66.16 -25.06
N ASN A 496 -85.45 -65.10 -25.78
CA ASN A 496 -84.15 -64.94 -26.41
C ASN A 496 -83.64 -63.49 -26.34
N ALA A 497 -82.51 -63.31 -25.66
CA ALA A 497 -81.81 -62.05 -25.49
C ALA A 497 -80.55 -61.91 -26.38
N GLU A 498 -80.38 -62.76 -27.41
CA GLU A 498 -79.22 -62.74 -28.33
C GLU A 498 -78.96 -61.38 -29.02
N SER A 499 -79.96 -60.49 -29.07
CA SER A 499 -79.82 -59.12 -29.60
C SER A 499 -79.30 -58.11 -28.56
N SER A 500 -79.19 -58.48 -27.29
CA SER A 500 -78.60 -57.61 -26.26
C SER A 500 -77.12 -57.43 -26.55
N ALA A 501 -76.61 -56.21 -26.40
CA ALA A 501 -75.25 -55.88 -26.77
C ALA A 501 -74.62 -54.90 -25.79
N ASP A 502 -73.31 -55.04 -25.59
CA ASP A 502 -72.50 -54.08 -24.86
C ASP A 502 -71.69 -53.22 -25.85
N PRO A 503 -71.73 -51.87 -25.78
CA PRO A 503 -70.98 -51.01 -26.69
C PRO A 503 -69.47 -51.01 -26.50
N ASP A 504 -68.97 -51.32 -25.29
CA ASP A 504 -67.54 -51.38 -24.97
C ASP A 504 -66.96 -52.79 -25.27
N GLY A 505 -67.83 -53.78 -25.45
CA GLY A 505 -67.53 -55.16 -25.81
C GLY A 505 -67.44 -56.12 -24.61
N ASP A 506 -67.96 -55.72 -23.46
CA ASP A 506 -67.91 -56.52 -22.23
C ASP A 506 -68.87 -57.74 -22.25
N THR A 507 -68.62 -58.70 -21.35
CA THR A 507 -69.34 -59.97 -21.33
C THR A 507 -70.62 -59.87 -20.49
N LEU A 508 -71.76 -59.90 -21.17
CA LEU A 508 -73.07 -59.74 -20.54
C LEU A 508 -73.52 -60.94 -19.68
N ALA A 509 -74.07 -60.63 -18.50
CA ALA A 509 -74.89 -61.52 -17.68
C ALA A 509 -76.39 -61.21 -17.87
N TYR A 510 -77.25 -62.22 -17.76
CA TYR A 510 -78.67 -62.14 -18.14
C TYR A 510 -79.57 -62.72 -17.04
N SER A 511 -80.60 -61.99 -16.64
CA SER A 511 -81.59 -62.37 -15.63
C SER A 511 -83.00 -62.05 -16.14
N TRP A 512 -83.89 -63.04 -16.16
CA TRP A 512 -85.29 -62.91 -16.57
C TRP A 512 -86.20 -62.96 -15.35
N ASP A 513 -87.17 -62.07 -15.29
CA ASP A 513 -88.37 -62.14 -14.44
C ASP A 513 -89.58 -62.29 -15.35
N PHE A 514 -90.39 -63.33 -15.16
CA PHE A 514 -91.50 -63.65 -16.07
C PHE A 514 -92.82 -62.98 -15.69
N GLY A 515 -92.85 -62.17 -14.62
CA GLY A 515 -94.04 -61.43 -14.18
C GLY A 515 -95.06 -62.25 -13.37
N ASP A 516 -94.84 -63.55 -13.21
CA ASP A 516 -95.65 -64.45 -12.38
C ASP A 516 -94.97 -64.85 -11.04
N GLY A 517 -93.83 -64.22 -10.74
CA GLY A 517 -92.98 -64.51 -9.57
C GLY A 517 -91.88 -65.54 -9.83
N THR A 518 -91.77 -66.11 -11.03
CA THR A 518 -90.68 -66.99 -11.43
C THR A 518 -89.58 -66.26 -12.21
N LYS A 519 -88.36 -66.80 -12.19
CA LYS A 519 -87.16 -66.20 -12.79
C LYS A 519 -86.27 -67.25 -13.47
N ALA A 520 -85.48 -66.81 -14.45
CA ALA A 520 -84.44 -67.61 -15.11
C ALA A 520 -83.18 -66.78 -15.37
N ALA A 521 -82.11 -67.40 -15.86
CA ALA A 521 -80.86 -66.73 -16.21
C ALA A 521 -80.31 -67.26 -17.55
N GLY A 522 -79.48 -66.45 -18.20
CA GLY A 522 -78.83 -66.77 -19.47
C GLY A 522 -79.52 -66.16 -20.71
N ILE A 523 -78.78 -66.18 -21.83
CA ILE A 523 -79.17 -65.56 -23.11
C ILE A 523 -80.50 -66.12 -23.62
N LYS A 524 -80.73 -67.43 -23.42
CA LYS A 524 -81.98 -68.12 -23.79
C LYS A 524 -82.59 -68.74 -22.56
N ALA A 525 -83.90 -68.55 -22.41
CA ALA A 525 -84.69 -69.12 -21.31
C ALA A 525 -85.99 -69.74 -21.85
N LYS A 526 -86.60 -70.60 -21.05
CA LYS A 526 -87.87 -71.29 -21.32
C LYS A 526 -88.78 -71.15 -20.11
N HIS A 527 -90.06 -70.88 -20.32
CA HIS A 527 -91.05 -70.74 -19.24
C HIS A 527 -92.43 -71.26 -19.63
N ILE A 528 -93.24 -71.65 -18.65
CA ILE A 528 -94.62 -72.13 -18.82
C ILE A 528 -95.55 -71.37 -17.87
N TYR A 529 -96.44 -70.56 -18.44
CA TYR A 529 -97.48 -69.88 -17.68
C TYR A 529 -98.64 -70.82 -17.32
N LEU A 530 -98.97 -70.89 -16.03
CA LEU A 530 -99.99 -71.80 -15.47
C LEU A 530 -101.38 -71.16 -15.31
N GLN A 531 -101.52 -69.87 -15.60
CA GLN A 531 -102.78 -69.12 -15.53
C GLN A 531 -102.89 -68.21 -16.77
N PRO A 532 -104.11 -67.94 -17.28
CA PRO A 532 -104.30 -66.95 -18.34
C PRO A 532 -104.16 -65.54 -17.77
N GLY A 533 -103.61 -64.62 -18.56
CA GLY A 533 -103.34 -63.26 -18.08
C GLY A 533 -102.37 -62.48 -18.97
N ALA A 534 -102.14 -61.24 -18.57
CA ALA A 534 -101.04 -60.40 -19.07
C ALA A 534 -99.94 -60.44 -18.01
N PHE A 535 -98.74 -60.89 -18.39
CA PHE A 535 -97.58 -60.96 -17.51
C PHE A 535 -96.48 -60.03 -18.05
N ASP A 536 -96.01 -59.12 -17.21
CA ASP A 536 -94.94 -58.20 -17.59
C ASP A 536 -93.58 -58.90 -17.42
N VAL A 537 -92.97 -59.26 -18.54
CA VAL A 537 -91.67 -59.91 -18.61
C VAL A 537 -90.59 -58.85 -18.58
N LEU A 538 -89.60 -59.02 -17.71
CA LEU A 538 -88.45 -58.12 -17.56
C LEU A 538 -87.15 -58.90 -17.71
N LEU A 539 -86.37 -58.56 -18.72
CA LEU A 539 -84.96 -58.90 -18.84
C LEU A 539 -84.12 -57.81 -18.14
N THR A 540 -83.17 -58.24 -17.33
CA THR A 540 -82.04 -57.44 -16.85
C THR A 540 -80.74 -57.99 -17.44
N VAL A 541 -79.93 -57.10 -17.99
CA VAL A 541 -78.60 -57.36 -18.54
C VAL A 541 -77.57 -56.61 -17.70
N GLU A 542 -76.43 -57.23 -17.38
CA GLU A 542 -75.32 -56.62 -16.62
C GLU A 542 -73.96 -56.83 -17.33
N ASP A 543 -73.13 -55.79 -17.42
CA ASP A 543 -71.81 -55.81 -18.09
C ASP A 543 -70.62 -56.24 -17.20
N GLY A 544 -70.78 -56.16 -15.88
CA GLY A 544 -69.73 -56.45 -14.90
C GLY A 544 -68.69 -55.33 -14.68
N ALA A 545 -68.90 -54.13 -15.25
CA ALA A 545 -67.98 -53.00 -15.14
C ALA A 545 -67.92 -52.37 -13.73
N GLY A 546 -68.89 -52.66 -12.86
CA GLY A 546 -68.94 -52.18 -11.47
C GLY A 546 -69.22 -50.67 -11.36
N THR A 547 -69.93 -50.11 -12.33
CA THR A 547 -70.38 -48.71 -12.35
C THR A 547 -71.88 -48.60 -12.06
N SER A 548 -72.38 -47.38 -11.85
CA SER A 548 -73.83 -47.12 -11.65
C SER A 548 -74.71 -47.49 -12.86
N CYS A 549 -74.13 -47.54 -14.06
CA CYS A 549 -74.80 -47.86 -15.31
C CYS A 549 -74.50 -49.28 -15.81
N SER A 550 -73.90 -50.14 -14.98
CA SER A 550 -73.54 -51.51 -15.34
C SER A 550 -74.71 -52.42 -15.70
N THR A 551 -75.95 -51.96 -15.52
CA THR A 551 -77.18 -52.73 -15.74
C THR A 551 -78.15 -52.01 -16.66
N SER A 552 -78.83 -52.78 -17.51
CA SER A 552 -79.84 -52.32 -18.46
C SER A 552 -81.05 -53.24 -18.43
N THR A 553 -82.25 -52.73 -18.70
CA THR A 553 -83.48 -53.53 -18.67
C THR A 553 -84.35 -53.32 -19.90
N ALA A 554 -84.94 -54.41 -20.37
CA ALA A 554 -85.92 -54.43 -21.45
C ALA A 554 -87.07 -55.36 -21.07
N GLY A 555 -88.28 -55.09 -21.54
CA GLY A 555 -89.44 -55.89 -21.17
C GLY A 555 -90.59 -55.77 -22.14
N PHE A 556 -91.48 -56.76 -22.07
CA PHE A 556 -92.70 -56.83 -22.88
C PHE A 556 -93.81 -57.55 -22.10
N THR A 557 -95.06 -57.32 -22.48
CA THR A 557 -96.18 -58.06 -21.89
C THR A 557 -96.42 -59.37 -22.65
N ALA A 558 -96.29 -60.50 -21.96
CA ALA A 558 -96.70 -61.81 -22.46
C ALA A 558 -98.22 -61.99 -22.28
N MET A 559 -98.94 -62.14 -23.39
CA MET A 559 -100.40 -62.37 -23.39
C MET A 559 -100.69 -63.87 -23.44
N VAL A 560 -101.14 -64.42 -22.31
CA VAL A 560 -101.41 -65.85 -22.13
C VAL A 560 -102.91 -66.09 -22.19
N HIS A 561 -103.35 -66.79 -23.24
CA HIS A 561 -104.75 -67.06 -23.50
C HIS A 561 -105.19 -68.42 -22.94
N ASP A 562 -106.42 -68.48 -22.43
CA ASP A 562 -107.05 -69.74 -22.06
C ASP A 562 -107.48 -70.54 -23.30
N LYS A 563 -107.68 -71.85 -23.17
CA LYS A 563 -108.11 -72.71 -24.26
C LYS A 563 -109.62 -72.52 -24.51
N PRO A 564 -110.07 -72.32 -25.75
CA PRO A 564 -111.50 -72.17 -26.04
C PRO A 564 -112.24 -73.49 -25.79
N GLU A 565 -113.30 -73.45 -24.97
CA GLU A 565 -114.19 -74.60 -24.78
C GLU A 565 -115.05 -74.86 -26.03
N ALA A 566 -114.85 -76.01 -26.68
CA ALA A 566 -115.60 -76.40 -27.85
C ALA A 566 -116.96 -77.05 -27.47
N VAL A 567 -118.05 -76.30 -27.59
CA VAL A 567 -119.41 -76.83 -27.40
C VAL A 567 -120.07 -77.17 -28.74
N ILE A 568 -120.17 -78.46 -29.04
CA ILE A 568 -120.99 -78.97 -30.15
C ILE A 568 -122.31 -79.52 -29.61
N LYS A 569 -123.43 -79.05 -30.17
CA LYS A 569 -124.73 -79.74 -30.12
C LYS A 569 -125.19 -80.04 -31.54
N ILE A 570 -125.00 -81.29 -31.96
CA ILE A 570 -125.77 -81.88 -33.05
C ILE A 570 -127.16 -82.23 -32.48
N LYS A 571 -128.22 -82.05 -33.27
CA LYS A 571 -129.61 -82.30 -32.86
C LYS A 571 -129.89 -83.78 -32.63
#